data_AF-A0AA39Y8E0-F1
#
_entry.id   AF-A0AA39Y8E0-F1
#
_cell.length_a   1.000
_cell.length_b   1.000
_cell.length_c   1.000
_cell.angle_alpha   90.00
_cell.angle_beta   90.00
_cell.angle_gamma   90.00
#
_symmetry.space_group_name_H-M   'P 1'
#
loop_
_entity.id
_entity.type
_entity.pdbx_description
1 polymer ?
#
loop_
_entity_poly.entity_id
_entity_poly.type
_entity_poly.pdbx_seq_one_letter_code
_entity_poly.pdbx_strand_id
1 'polypeptide(L)'
;MRFLTAFWATLSRSAVAAVYAQAVAPIVASDHATTPTKFTSALPTGDLPDSATFKAQNGTKWKIEYVGDLQFSGTLGTKGLGGDKCRSSVLGDRVIWNCGDMQCAGDWRVCGFSMGPAFYGTNSVMVVNTTSVALVQDNDFATVWPGDPAPQAPQTAWGMDTSNVAPINDTHGIAYAWEIWRGAPDGSFVDRGNAVVAVTLGETKPIATRVGPLLSGPDAMQMGHLAILRDGDYIYSYSMGGPSGIMVSRVAASDDALDAAKYEFLVARRSDSPTWKTPGTVPAPTSTEYGMQTANADGTFGCNVYGSVFYSNYLRKYVIICTAYMHFTNIYVADQPWGPWSAEYGLLEGWGAGYGSHAHPEYSPGGSHKEVYFSQGPNGPFNIFKVTFDF
;
A
#
# COMPACT_ATOMS: atom_id res chain seq x y z
N MET A 1 -6.11 -33.87 71.46
CA MET A 1 -6.58 -34.05 70.06
C MET A 1 -6.16 -32.80 69.29
N ARG A 2 -5.00 -32.85 68.62
CA ARG A 2 -4.82 -32.94 67.15
C ARG A 2 -5.50 -31.82 66.36
N PHE A 3 -4.87 -31.10 65.43
CA PHE A 3 -3.48 -30.67 65.17
C PHE A 3 -3.67 -29.56 64.12
N LEU A 4 -3.03 -28.40 64.29
CA LEU A 4 -2.80 -27.46 63.17
C LEU A 4 -1.82 -28.16 62.22
N THR A 5 -2.21 -28.34 60.96
CA THR A 5 -1.28 -28.69 59.88
C THR A 5 -1.22 -27.53 58.90
N ALA A 6 -0.19 -26.71 59.07
CA ALA A 6 0.37 -25.90 58.02
C ALA A 6 0.92 -26.83 56.93
N PHE A 7 0.45 -26.68 55.70
CA PHE A 7 1.10 -27.28 54.54
C PHE A 7 1.96 -26.21 53.86
N TRP A 8 3.26 -26.30 54.12
CA TRP A 8 4.27 -25.77 53.22
C TRP A 8 4.38 -26.75 52.05
N ALA A 9 4.09 -26.27 50.83
CA ALA A 9 4.47 -26.95 49.60
C ALA A 9 5.35 -26.01 48.78
N THR A 10 6.64 -26.05 49.05
CA THR A 10 7.68 -25.71 48.07
C THR A 10 7.71 -26.82 47.02
N LEU A 11 7.37 -26.51 45.77
CA LEU A 11 7.76 -27.30 44.60
C LEU A 11 7.89 -26.40 43.36
N SER A 12 9.15 -26.32 42.92
CA SER A 12 9.72 -26.03 41.60
C SER A 12 9.16 -24.89 40.74
N ARG A 13 9.88 -23.76 40.76
CA ARG A 13 10.03 -22.87 39.61
C ARG A 13 10.89 -23.56 38.55
N SER A 14 10.31 -24.38 37.68
CA SER A 14 10.92 -24.87 36.43
C SER A 14 9.86 -25.60 35.61
N ALA A 15 9.69 -25.23 34.33
CA ALA A 15 8.60 -25.60 33.41
C ALA A 15 7.27 -24.93 33.78
N VAL A 16 6.73 -23.96 33.03
CA VAL A 16 6.42 -24.03 31.61
C VAL A 16 6.61 -22.64 30.98
N ALA A 17 7.82 -22.38 30.48
CA ALA A 17 8.09 -21.33 29.50
C ALA A 17 8.63 -22.05 28.26
N ALA A 18 7.72 -22.73 27.56
CA ALA A 18 8.03 -23.46 26.33
C ALA A 18 6.77 -23.51 25.47
N VAL A 19 6.27 -22.33 25.08
CA VAL A 19 5.17 -22.21 24.13
C VAL A 19 5.44 -20.98 23.25
N TYR A 20 5.76 -21.26 21.99
CA TYR A 20 5.94 -20.36 20.84
C TYR A 20 7.13 -19.40 20.84
N ALA A 21 8.34 -19.95 20.70
CA ALA A 21 9.31 -19.41 19.75
C ALA A 21 9.32 -20.36 18.54
N GLN A 22 8.37 -20.19 17.62
CA GLN A 22 8.65 -20.60 16.24
C GLN A 22 9.72 -19.63 15.77
N ALA A 23 10.98 -20.09 15.76
CA ALA A 23 12.03 -19.41 15.06
C ALA A 23 11.59 -19.29 13.60
N VAL A 24 11.12 -18.11 13.21
CA VAL A 24 11.08 -17.72 11.82
C VAL A 24 12.53 -17.86 11.37
N ALA A 25 12.80 -18.79 10.46
CA ALA A 25 14.13 -18.89 9.89
C ALA A 25 14.48 -17.50 9.35
N PRO A 26 15.65 -16.94 9.68
CA PRO A 26 16.02 -15.61 9.20
C PRO A 26 15.84 -15.58 7.69
N ILE A 27 15.07 -14.61 7.18
CA ILE A 27 14.94 -14.42 5.74
C ILE A 27 16.29 -13.94 5.25
N VAL A 28 17.13 -14.89 4.81
CA VAL A 28 18.38 -14.55 4.14
C VAL A 28 17.99 -13.84 2.86
N ALA A 29 18.28 -12.54 2.79
CA ALA A 29 18.21 -11.79 1.54
C ALA A 29 19.07 -12.54 0.52
N SER A 30 18.41 -13.19 -0.44
CA SER A 30 19.10 -13.70 -1.62
C SER A 30 19.43 -12.49 -2.50
N ASP A 31 20.65 -12.40 -3.01
CA ASP A 31 21.12 -11.42 -4.00
C ASP A 31 20.43 -11.56 -5.38
N HIS A 32 19.15 -11.90 -5.39
CA HIS A 32 18.30 -11.72 -6.54
C HIS A 32 17.65 -10.36 -6.42
N ALA A 33 18.41 -9.33 -6.82
CA ALA A 33 17.82 -8.21 -7.52
C ALA A 33 16.81 -8.80 -8.51
N THR A 34 15.55 -8.37 -8.43
CA THR A 34 14.53 -8.65 -9.44
C THR A 34 15.18 -8.34 -10.77
N THR A 35 15.62 -9.40 -11.45
CA THR A 35 16.36 -9.23 -12.69
C THR A 35 15.32 -8.64 -13.63
N PRO A 36 15.54 -7.43 -14.19
CA PRO A 36 14.62 -6.89 -15.16
C PRO A 36 14.43 -7.99 -16.19
N THR A 37 13.17 -8.39 -16.42
CA THR A 37 12.82 -9.37 -17.45
C THR A 37 13.66 -9.01 -18.66
N LYS A 38 14.58 -9.89 -19.08
CA LYS A 38 15.52 -9.58 -20.17
C LYS A 38 14.71 -9.27 -21.41
N PHE A 39 14.45 -7.98 -21.65
CA PHE A 39 13.78 -7.53 -22.85
C PHE A 39 14.77 -7.76 -23.99
N THR A 40 14.39 -8.62 -24.93
CA THR A 40 15.21 -8.97 -26.09
C THR A 40 15.31 -7.82 -27.10
N SER A 41 14.56 -6.74 -26.88
CA SER A 41 14.59 -5.48 -27.64
C SER A 41 14.67 -4.29 -26.69
N ALA A 42 15.35 -3.21 -27.12
CA ALA A 42 15.33 -1.95 -26.38
C ALA A 42 13.88 -1.46 -26.23
N LEU A 43 13.46 -1.15 -25.01
CA LEU A 43 12.15 -0.56 -24.74
C LEU A 43 12.10 0.86 -25.32
N PRO A 44 10.95 1.31 -25.84
CA PRO A 44 10.79 2.70 -26.25
C PRO A 44 10.96 3.63 -25.04
N THR A 45 11.49 4.83 -25.27
CA THR A 45 11.68 5.84 -24.23
C THR A 45 11.21 7.21 -24.72
N GLY A 46 10.75 8.05 -23.80
CA GLY A 46 10.44 9.45 -24.06
C GLY A 46 10.69 10.31 -22.82
N ASP A 47 10.74 11.62 -23.00
CA ASP A 47 10.98 12.57 -21.91
C ASP A 47 9.76 13.49 -21.76
N LEU A 48 9.34 13.75 -20.51
CA LEU A 48 8.25 14.70 -20.25
C LEU A 48 8.74 16.14 -20.50
N PRO A 49 7.93 16.98 -21.16
CA PRO A 49 8.21 18.41 -21.25
C PRO A 49 7.90 19.10 -19.90
N ASP A 50 7.92 20.44 -19.86
CA ASP A 50 7.37 21.18 -18.72
C ASP A 50 5.84 20.95 -18.58
N SER A 51 5.28 21.26 -17.41
CA SER A 51 3.85 20.99 -17.09
C SER A 51 2.87 21.73 -18.02
N ALA A 52 3.19 22.96 -18.45
CA ALA A 52 2.33 23.72 -19.35
C ALA A 52 2.31 23.11 -20.76
N THR A 53 3.49 22.74 -21.27
CA THR A 53 3.65 22.05 -22.54
C THR A 53 3.00 20.66 -22.49
N PHE A 54 3.16 19.91 -21.41
CA PHE A 54 2.48 18.63 -21.20
C PHE A 54 0.97 18.80 -21.33
N LYS A 55 0.36 19.74 -20.59
CA LYS A 55 -1.08 20.01 -20.68
C LYS A 55 -1.53 20.34 -22.11
N ALA A 56 -0.75 21.15 -22.83
CA ALA A 56 -1.06 21.54 -24.21
C ALA A 56 -0.98 20.38 -25.22
N GLN A 57 -0.24 19.31 -24.90
CA GLN A 57 -0.04 18.16 -25.78
C GLN A 57 -0.99 16.97 -25.50
N ASN A 58 -1.99 17.15 -24.63
CA ASN A 58 -3.06 16.16 -24.44
C ASN A 58 -3.82 15.92 -25.75
N GLY A 59 -4.03 14.67 -26.11
CA GLY A 59 -4.60 14.22 -27.38
C GLY A 59 -3.62 14.10 -28.54
N THR A 60 -2.35 14.48 -28.34
CA THR A 60 -1.30 14.39 -29.40
C THR A 60 -0.06 13.62 -28.96
N LYS A 61 0.63 14.06 -27.90
CA LYS A 61 1.82 13.39 -27.34
C LYS A 61 1.52 12.53 -26.13
N TRP A 62 0.35 12.70 -25.54
CA TRP A 62 -0.20 11.76 -24.59
C TRP A 62 -1.71 11.82 -24.64
N LYS A 63 -2.37 10.78 -24.14
CA LYS A 63 -3.82 10.78 -23.97
C LYS A 63 -4.21 9.93 -22.77
N ILE A 64 -5.38 10.22 -22.24
CA ILE A 64 -6.05 9.43 -21.20
C ILE A 64 -7.40 8.95 -21.72
N GLU A 65 -7.71 7.67 -21.49
CA GLU A 65 -8.95 7.04 -21.94
C GLU A 65 -9.55 6.24 -20.79
N TYR A 66 -10.87 6.38 -20.55
CA TYR A 66 -11.60 5.43 -19.73
C TYR A 66 -11.78 4.13 -20.50
N VAL A 67 -11.38 2.99 -19.91
CA VAL A 67 -11.36 1.68 -20.57
C VAL A 67 -12.38 0.69 -19.99
N GLY A 68 -13.19 1.13 -19.03
CA GLY A 68 -14.24 0.33 -18.40
C GLY A 68 -14.10 0.30 -16.88
N ASP A 69 -14.96 -0.49 -16.26
CA ASP A 69 -14.96 -0.70 -14.81
C ASP A 69 -14.30 -2.01 -14.43
N LEU A 70 -13.55 -2.03 -13.33
CA LEU A 70 -12.96 -3.24 -12.76
C LEU A 70 -14.06 -4.25 -12.45
N GLN A 71 -13.87 -5.48 -12.92
CA GLN A 71 -14.77 -6.59 -12.67
C GLN A 71 -14.16 -7.58 -11.68
N PHE A 72 -15.03 -8.24 -10.92
CA PHE A 72 -14.67 -9.35 -10.06
C PHE A 72 -15.28 -10.63 -10.63
N SER A 73 -14.53 -11.74 -10.60
CA SER A 73 -15.04 -13.02 -11.11
C SER A 73 -15.95 -13.73 -10.10
N GLY A 74 -16.46 -14.92 -10.46
CA GLY A 74 -17.14 -15.81 -9.50
C GLY A 74 -18.38 -15.24 -8.82
N THR A 75 -18.72 -15.82 -7.66
CA THR A 75 -19.94 -15.49 -6.93
C THR A 75 -19.94 -14.05 -6.42
N LEU A 76 -18.82 -13.55 -5.90
CA LEU A 76 -18.73 -12.16 -5.43
C LEU A 76 -19.00 -11.17 -6.57
N GLY A 77 -18.44 -11.41 -7.76
CA GLY A 77 -18.73 -10.62 -8.96
C GLY A 77 -20.20 -10.59 -9.32
N THR A 78 -20.86 -11.75 -9.38
CA THR A 78 -22.30 -11.84 -9.70
C THR A 78 -23.20 -11.16 -8.67
N LYS A 79 -22.72 -10.98 -7.44
CA LYS A 79 -23.43 -10.26 -6.36
C LYS A 79 -23.14 -8.75 -6.37
N GLY A 80 -22.35 -8.25 -7.32
CA GLY A 80 -22.01 -6.84 -7.43
C GLY A 80 -21.02 -6.39 -6.36
N LEU A 81 -19.95 -7.18 -6.13
CA LEU A 81 -18.83 -6.75 -5.30
C LEU A 81 -18.27 -5.42 -5.80
N GLY A 82 -18.11 -4.47 -4.87
CA GLY A 82 -17.49 -3.17 -5.12
C GLY A 82 -17.05 -2.54 -3.80
N GLY A 83 -16.42 -1.37 -3.89
CA GLY A 83 -15.83 -0.75 -2.70
C GLY A 83 -14.89 0.39 -3.03
N ASP A 84 -13.85 0.52 -2.23
CA ASP A 84 -12.80 1.52 -2.42
C ASP A 84 -11.37 0.93 -2.47
N LYS A 85 -10.42 1.79 -2.87
CA LYS A 85 -8.97 1.59 -2.80
C LYS A 85 -8.44 0.26 -3.34
N CYS A 86 -8.72 -0.13 -4.57
CA CYS A 86 -8.09 -1.31 -5.17
C CYS A 86 -6.77 -0.96 -5.88
N ARG A 87 -5.65 -1.34 -5.27
CA ARG A 87 -4.29 -1.17 -5.80
C ARG A 87 -3.67 -2.53 -6.10
N SER A 88 -2.75 -2.56 -7.06
CA SER A 88 -2.10 -3.81 -7.46
C SER A 88 -0.58 -3.76 -7.22
N SER A 89 0.00 -4.94 -7.05
CA SER A 89 1.45 -5.15 -6.91
C SER A 89 1.83 -6.56 -7.35
N VAL A 90 3.13 -6.79 -7.54
CA VAL A 90 3.65 -8.11 -7.95
C VAL A 90 4.49 -8.70 -6.82
N LEU A 91 4.25 -9.98 -6.52
CA LEU A 91 5.11 -10.82 -5.69
C LEU A 91 5.35 -12.13 -6.44
N GLY A 92 6.60 -12.41 -6.78
CA GLY A 92 6.96 -13.54 -7.64
C GLY A 92 6.29 -13.43 -9.01
N ASP A 93 5.54 -14.46 -9.39
CA ASP A 93 4.78 -14.54 -10.64
C ASP A 93 3.30 -14.12 -10.51
N ARG A 94 2.89 -13.63 -9.33
CA ARG A 94 1.49 -13.29 -9.03
C ARG A 94 1.30 -11.78 -8.90
N VAL A 95 0.22 -11.31 -9.51
CA VAL A 95 -0.35 -9.99 -9.21
C VAL A 95 -1.27 -10.11 -8.01
N ILE A 96 -1.09 -9.25 -7.01
CA ILE A 96 -1.94 -9.12 -5.83
C ILE A 96 -2.70 -7.81 -5.92
N TRP A 97 -4.02 -7.89 -5.79
CA TRP A 97 -4.91 -6.73 -5.65
C TRP A 97 -5.29 -6.57 -4.18
N ASN A 98 -4.88 -5.47 -3.57
CA ASN A 98 -5.27 -5.05 -2.22
C ASN A 98 -6.36 -4.01 -2.35
N CYS A 99 -7.53 -4.27 -1.77
CA CYS A 99 -8.66 -3.33 -1.78
C CYS A 99 -8.90 -2.77 -0.36
N GLY A 100 -9.67 -1.70 -0.24
CA GLY A 100 -10.11 -1.16 1.04
C GLY A 100 -11.47 -1.71 1.46
N ASP A 101 -12.41 -0.83 1.78
CA ASP A 101 -13.76 -1.20 2.20
C ASP A 101 -14.51 -1.84 1.03
N MET A 102 -14.86 -3.11 1.16
CA MET A 102 -15.47 -3.93 0.10
C MET A 102 -16.72 -4.65 0.59
N GLN A 103 -17.80 -4.56 -0.19
CA GLN A 103 -19.08 -5.24 0.06
C GLN A 103 -19.86 -5.46 -1.25
N CYS A 104 -20.90 -6.30 -1.23
CA CYS A 104 -21.70 -6.57 -2.41
C CYS A 104 -22.96 -5.70 -2.47
N ALA A 105 -23.24 -5.12 -3.64
CA ALA A 105 -24.45 -4.35 -3.93
C ALA A 105 -24.74 -3.21 -2.92
N GLY A 106 -23.69 -2.68 -2.27
CA GLY A 106 -23.83 -1.66 -1.24
C GLY A 106 -24.37 -2.16 0.12
N ASP A 107 -24.45 -3.47 0.33
CA ASP A 107 -24.99 -4.08 1.57
C ASP A 107 -24.11 -5.24 2.05
N TRP A 108 -23.47 -5.04 3.21
CA TRP A 108 -22.64 -6.05 3.87
C TRP A 108 -23.38 -7.37 4.15
N ARG A 109 -24.72 -7.39 4.18
CA ARG A 109 -25.49 -8.63 4.42
C ARG A 109 -25.49 -9.59 3.22
N VAL A 110 -25.08 -9.13 2.03
CA VAL A 110 -25.15 -9.92 0.79
C VAL A 110 -23.95 -10.86 0.61
N CYS A 111 -22.75 -10.38 0.93
CA CYS A 111 -21.52 -11.18 0.88
C CYS A 111 -20.51 -10.83 1.98
N GLY A 112 -20.95 -10.16 3.04
CA GLY A 112 -20.11 -9.66 4.11
C GLY A 112 -19.44 -8.32 3.80
N PHE A 113 -18.52 -7.92 4.67
CA PHE A 113 -17.75 -6.68 4.59
C PHE A 113 -16.31 -6.94 5.01
N SER A 114 -15.37 -6.38 4.25
CA SER A 114 -13.94 -6.39 4.55
C SER A 114 -13.39 -4.97 4.38
N MET A 115 -12.43 -4.58 5.21
CA MET A 115 -11.76 -3.27 5.13
C MET A 115 -10.42 -3.29 4.38
N GLY A 116 -9.99 -4.49 4.00
CA GLY A 116 -8.67 -4.71 3.48
C GLY A 116 -8.55 -6.08 2.85
N PRO A 117 -9.44 -6.53 1.96
CA PRO A 117 -9.29 -7.85 1.38
C PRO A 117 -8.19 -7.83 0.32
N ALA A 118 -7.57 -8.99 0.11
CA ALA A 118 -6.64 -9.18 -0.99
C ALA A 118 -7.03 -10.35 -1.89
N PHE A 119 -6.78 -10.18 -3.18
CA PHE A 119 -7.14 -11.13 -4.23
C PHE A 119 -5.98 -11.31 -5.19
N TYR A 120 -5.99 -12.41 -5.96
CA TYR A 120 -5.11 -12.53 -7.10
C TYR A 120 -5.67 -11.81 -8.33
N GLY A 121 -4.77 -11.17 -9.08
CA GLY A 121 -5.08 -10.63 -10.39
C GLY A 121 -5.24 -11.72 -11.44
N THR A 122 -5.80 -11.32 -12.58
CA THR A 122 -5.75 -12.12 -13.81
C THR A 122 -4.69 -11.54 -14.75
N ASN A 123 -4.61 -12.05 -15.99
CA ASN A 123 -3.80 -11.44 -17.05
C ASN A 123 -4.42 -10.14 -17.62
N SER A 124 -5.60 -9.75 -17.16
CA SER A 124 -6.28 -8.52 -17.55
C SER A 124 -6.37 -7.58 -16.36
N VAL A 125 -6.01 -6.31 -16.58
CA VAL A 125 -6.21 -5.25 -15.58
C VAL A 125 -7.69 -5.06 -15.23
N MET A 126 -8.59 -5.51 -16.11
CA MET A 126 -10.04 -5.34 -15.95
C MET A 126 -10.68 -6.39 -15.06
N VAL A 127 -9.97 -7.45 -14.64
CA VAL A 127 -10.57 -8.56 -13.91
C VAL A 127 -9.70 -8.99 -12.72
N VAL A 128 -10.30 -8.94 -11.53
CA VAL A 128 -9.76 -9.51 -10.28
C VAL A 128 -10.38 -10.89 -10.05
N ASN A 129 -9.55 -11.87 -9.71
CA ASN A 129 -10.01 -13.24 -9.48
C ASN A 129 -10.54 -13.42 -8.06
N THR A 130 -11.84 -13.68 -7.94
CA THR A 130 -12.52 -13.97 -6.66
C THR A 130 -13.31 -15.28 -6.70
N THR A 131 -13.00 -16.16 -7.66
CA THR A 131 -13.78 -17.36 -7.98
C THR A 131 -13.93 -18.35 -6.81
N SER A 132 -12.92 -18.42 -5.95
CA SER A 132 -12.89 -19.32 -4.78
C SER A 132 -13.36 -18.66 -3.48
N VAL A 133 -13.96 -17.46 -3.55
CA VAL A 133 -14.33 -16.67 -2.37
C VAL A 133 -15.84 -16.55 -2.28
N ALA A 134 -16.42 -16.97 -1.15
CA ALA A 134 -17.86 -16.95 -0.92
C ALA A 134 -18.31 -15.68 -0.18
N LEU A 135 -17.53 -15.27 0.83
CA LEU A 135 -17.72 -14.03 1.60
C LEU A 135 -16.46 -13.18 1.51
N VAL A 136 -16.59 -11.86 1.38
CA VAL A 136 -15.46 -10.96 1.13
C VAL A 136 -14.45 -10.97 2.29
N GLN A 137 -14.91 -11.08 3.53
CA GLN A 137 -14.08 -11.18 4.73
C GLN A 137 -13.30 -12.50 4.84
N ASP A 138 -13.67 -13.53 4.07
CA ASP A 138 -12.85 -14.75 3.99
C ASP A 138 -11.47 -14.45 3.37
N ASN A 139 -11.32 -13.28 2.75
CA ASN A 139 -10.10 -12.78 2.14
C ASN A 139 -9.51 -11.54 2.84
N ASP A 140 -9.89 -11.27 4.10
CA ASP A 140 -9.22 -10.24 4.92
C ASP A 140 -7.70 -10.44 4.85
N PHE A 141 -6.99 -9.42 4.38
CA PHE A 141 -5.56 -9.55 4.10
C PHE A 141 -4.74 -9.50 5.38
N ALA A 142 -4.92 -8.44 6.16
CA ALA A 142 -4.27 -8.28 7.45
C ALA A 142 -5.26 -8.64 8.56
N THR A 143 -4.81 -9.48 9.50
CA THR A 143 -5.56 -9.83 10.70
C THR A 143 -4.84 -9.32 11.94
N VAL A 144 -5.58 -9.25 13.04
CA VAL A 144 -5.08 -8.77 14.33
C VAL A 144 -4.00 -9.68 14.88
N TRP A 145 -3.06 -9.10 15.63
CA TRP A 145 -2.10 -9.89 16.37
C TRP A 145 -2.78 -10.47 17.63
N PRO A 146 -2.52 -11.74 18.01
CA PRO A 146 -3.16 -12.34 19.18
C PRO A 146 -2.92 -11.60 20.51
N GLY A 147 -1.90 -10.76 20.59
CA GLY A 147 -1.62 -9.91 21.75
C GLY A 147 -2.31 -8.55 21.74
N ASP A 148 -3.04 -8.20 20.68
CA ASP A 148 -3.75 -6.93 20.61
C ASP A 148 -4.99 -6.92 21.53
N PRO A 149 -5.27 -5.80 22.22
CA PRO A 149 -6.43 -5.68 23.09
C PRO A 149 -7.72 -5.69 22.27
N ALA A 150 -8.72 -6.50 22.65
CA ALA A 150 -10.01 -6.52 21.97
C ALA A 150 -10.66 -5.11 21.87
N PRO A 151 -11.44 -4.83 20.81
CA PRO A 151 -12.13 -3.56 20.65
C PRO A 151 -13.01 -3.27 21.86
N GLN A 152 -13.02 -2.00 22.27
CA GLN A 152 -13.83 -1.53 23.38
C GLN A 152 -15.09 -0.84 22.86
N ALA A 153 -16.23 -1.10 23.52
CA ALA A 153 -17.49 -0.46 23.17
C ALA A 153 -17.34 1.08 23.12
N PRO A 154 -17.92 1.75 22.10
CA PRO A 154 -18.90 1.22 21.15
C PRO A 154 -18.31 0.49 19.93
N GLN A 155 -16.98 0.42 19.79
CA GLN A 155 -16.36 -0.37 18.74
C GLN A 155 -16.50 -1.87 19.01
N THR A 156 -16.81 -2.64 17.97
CA THR A 156 -17.14 -4.07 18.05
C THR A 156 -16.25 -4.93 17.16
N ALA A 157 -15.52 -4.32 16.22
CA ALA A 157 -14.71 -5.02 15.24
C ALA A 157 -13.35 -4.35 15.04
N TRP A 158 -12.44 -5.12 14.48
CA TRP A 158 -11.16 -4.65 13.97
C TRP A 158 -11.27 -4.29 12.50
N GLY A 159 -10.45 -3.34 12.07
CA GLY A 159 -10.30 -2.92 10.70
C GLY A 159 -8.83 -2.72 10.37
N MET A 160 -8.42 -3.15 9.18
CA MET A 160 -7.06 -2.99 8.67
C MET A 160 -7.14 -2.38 7.28
N ASP A 161 -6.80 -1.09 7.17
CA ASP A 161 -6.56 -0.47 5.86
C ASP A 161 -5.12 -0.80 5.45
N THR A 162 -4.91 -1.24 4.21
CA THR A 162 -3.63 -1.83 3.81
C THR A 162 -2.98 -1.12 2.64
N SER A 163 -1.65 -1.06 2.65
CA SER A 163 -0.86 -0.69 1.48
C SER A 163 -0.88 -1.80 0.41
N ASN A 164 -0.23 -1.55 -0.73
CA ASN A 164 0.11 -2.63 -1.66
C ASN A 164 1.22 -3.51 -1.04
N VAL A 165 1.64 -4.57 -1.75
CA VAL A 165 2.74 -5.44 -1.33
C VAL A 165 4.06 -4.95 -1.93
N ALA A 166 5.11 -4.90 -1.11
CA ALA A 166 6.49 -4.72 -1.56
C ALA A 166 7.24 -6.03 -1.38
N PRO A 167 7.87 -6.59 -2.43
CA PRO A 167 8.61 -7.84 -2.31
C PRO A 167 9.90 -7.65 -1.50
N ILE A 168 10.18 -8.57 -0.57
CA ILE A 168 11.51 -8.79 0.00
C ILE A 168 12.31 -9.69 -0.96
N ASN A 169 11.66 -10.73 -1.47
CA ASN A 169 12.16 -11.64 -2.50
C ASN A 169 10.97 -12.19 -3.33
N ASP A 170 11.21 -13.16 -4.19
CA ASP A 170 10.17 -13.70 -5.10
C ASP A 170 9.02 -14.43 -4.39
N THR A 171 9.18 -14.80 -3.12
CA THR A 171 8.19 -15.60 -2.37
C THR A 171 7.64 -14.89 -1.14
N HIS A 172 8.36 -13.87 -0.65
CA HIS A 172 8.03 -13.11 0.54
C HIS A 172 7.99 -11.62 0.24
N GLY A 173 6.97 -10.95 0.74
CA GLY A 173 6.85 -9.49 0.73
C GLY A 173 6.34 -8.96 2.06
N ILE A 174 6.13 -7.66 2.12
CA ILE A 174 5.44 -7.01 3.23
C ILE A 174 4.34 -6.09 2.73
N ALA A 175 3.37 -5.83 3.59
CA ALA A 175 2.47 -4.70 3.47
C ALA A 175 2.36 -4.01 4.84
N TYR A 176 2.14 -2.70 4.81
CA TYR A 176 1.74 -1.95 6.00
C TYR A 176 0.24 -2.01 6.13
N ALA A 177 -0.22 -2.03 7.38
CA ALA A 177 -1.62 -1.88 7.71
C ALA A 177 -1.79 -0.79 8.76
N TRP A 178 -2.86 -0.01 8.66
CA TRP A 178 -3.32 0.86 9.72
C TRP A 178 -4.48 0.20 10.45
N GLU A 179 -4.24 -0.11 11.73
CA GLU A 179 -5.23 -0.75 12.57
C GLU A 179 -6.22 0.27 13.12
N ILE A 180 -7.50 -0.07 13.02
CA ILE A 180 -8.62 0.74 13.49
C ILE A 180 -9.59 -0.17 14.25
N TRP A 181 -10.14 0.30 15.36
CA TRP A 181 -11.34 -0.28 15.94
C TRP A 181 -12.57 0.37 15.32
N ARG A 182 -13.56 -0.42 14.90
CA ARG A 182 -14.77 0.06 14.22
C ARG A 182 -16.02 -0.30 15.00
N GLY A 183 -16.95 0.64 15.04
CA GLY A 183 -18.31 0.46 15.54
C GLY A 183 -19.30 0.34 14.40
N ALA A 184 -20.14 -0.70 14.46
CA ALA A 184 -21.35 -0.80 13.65
C ALA A 184 -22.57 -0.71 14.59
N PRO A 185 -23.64 0.02 14.23
CA PRO A 185 -23.89 0.68 12.94
C PRO A 185 -23.52 2.18 12.90
N ASP A 186 -22.98 2.76 13.97
CA ASP A 186 -22.76 4.21 14.07
C ASP A 186 -21.57 4.72 13.24
N GLY A 187 -20.75 3.83 12.68
CA GLY A 187 -19.57 4.17 11.89
C GLY A 187 -18.44 4.77 12.72
N SER A 188 -18.55 4.71 14.05
CA SER A 188 -17.51 5.21 14.94
C SER A 188 -16.21 4.45 14.73
N PHE A 189 -15.08 5.13 14.91
CA PHE A 189 -13.79 4.49 14.78
C PHE A 189 -12.74 5.06 15.74
N VAL A 190 -11.77 4.22 16.09
CA VAL A 190 -10.61 4.60 16.91
C VAL A 190 -9.36 4.07 16.23
N ASP A 191 -8.49 4.98 15.81
CA ASP A 191 -7.17 4.64 15.28
C ASP A 191 -6.30 3.98 16.36
N ARG A 192 -5.52 2.98 15.97
CA ARG A 192 -4.66 2.20 16.88
C ARG A 192 -3.19 2.36 16.54
N GLY A 193 -2.83 2.30 15.26
CA GLY A 193 -1.47 2.53 14.79
C GLY A 193 -1.06 1.66 13.61
N ASN A 194 0.24 1.68 13.31
CA ASN A 194 0.81 0.96 12.18
C ASN A 194 1.11 -0.50 12.55
N ALA A 195 0.76 -1.42 11.67
CA ALA A 195 1.18 -2.81 11.67
C ALA A 195 1.96 -3.13 10.39
N VAL A 196 2.75 -4.20 10.44
CA VAL A 196 3.36 -4.81 9.26
C VAL A 196 2.94 -6.27 9.19
N VAL A 197 2.56 -6.69 8.00
CA VAL A 197 2.27 -8.09 7.70
C VAL A 197 3.34 -8.65 6.77
N ALA A 198 3.83 -9.84 7.09
CA ALA A 198 4.61 -10.65 6.17
C ALA A 198 3.67 -11.33 5.19
N VAL A 199 3.95 -11.20 3.90
CA VAL A 199 3.11 -11.68 2.80
C VAL A 199 3.79 -12.85 2.11
N THR A 200 3.05 -13.93 1.91
CA THR A 200 3.46 -15.09 1.11
C THR A 200 2.36 -15.46 0.10
N LEU A 201 2.73 -16.26 -0.89
CA LEU A 201 1.80 -16.71 -1.93
C LEU A 201 1.09 -18.00 -1.50
N GLY A 202 -0.22 -17.92 -1.29
CA GLY A 202 -1.07 -19.11 -1.14
C GLY A 202 -1.55 -19.64 -2.49
N GLU A 203 -2.24 -20.77 -2.49
CA GLU A 203 -2.73 -21.38 -3.73
C GLU A 203 -3.86 -20.56 -4.38
N THR A 204 -4.79 -20.07 -3.57
CA THR A 204 -6.04 -19.41 -4.03
C THR A 204 -6.13 -17.94 -3.64
N LYS A 205 -5.32 -17.49 -2.67
CA LYS A 205 -5.23 -16.10 -2.21
C LYS A 205 -3.86 -15.82 -1.60
N PRO A 206 -3.40 -14.55 -1.58
CA PRO A 206 -2.21 -14.18 -0.83
C PRO A 206 -2.44 -14.37 0.68
N ILE A 207 -1.39 -14.73 1.41
CA ILE A 207 -1.43 -14.97 2.85
C ILE A 207 -0.62 -13.85 3.52
N ALA A 208 -1.27 -13.02 4.32
CA ALA A 208 -0.60 -12.01 5.14
C ALA A 208 -0.71 -12.40 6.63
N THR A 209 0.44 -12.43 7.30
CA THR A 209 0.54 -12.75 8.72
C THR A 209 1.18 -11.60 9.44
N ARG A 210 0.52 -11.07 10.47
CA ARG A 210 1.12 -10.07 11.35
C ARG A 210 2.08 -10.74 12.32
N VAL A 211 3.36 -10.35 12.28
CA VAL A 211 4.46 -11.02 13.01
C VAL A 211 4.90 -10.21 14.25
N GLY A 212 3.98 -9.48 14.89
CA GLY A 212 4.33 -8.70 16.08
C GLY A 212 3.30 -7.65 16.50
N PRO A 213 3.62 -6.88 17.56
CA PRO A 213 2.83 -5.73 17.98
C PRO A 213 2.83 -4.62 16.90
N LEU A 214 2.05 -3.58 17.13
CA LEU A 214 2.07 -2.39 16.28
C LEU A 214 3.47 -1.75 16.27
N LEU A 215 3.93 -1.28 15.10
CA LEU A 215 5.14 -0.48 14.93
C LEU A 215 5.03 0.87 15.64
N SER A 216 3.83 1.41 15.77
CA SER A 216 3.58 2.71 16.38
C SER A 216 2.18 2.81 16.95
N GLY A 217 1.93 3.84 17.77
CA GLY A 217 0.59 4.20 18.22
C GLY A 217 -0.19 5.06 17.22
N PRO A 218 -1.36 5.58 17.63
CA PRO A 218 -2.28 6.33 16.76
C PRO A 218 -1.81 7.74 16.42
N ASP A 219 -0.88 8.32 17.18
CA ASP A 219 -0.35 9.66 16.94
C ASP A 219 0.71 9.70 15.82
N ALA A 220 1.10 8.53 15.29
CA ALA A 220 2.06 8.40 14.20
C ALA A 220 1.39 8.55 12.83
N MET A 221 2.18 8.86 11.80
CA MET A 221 1.65 8.86 10.43
C MET A 221 1.33 7.44 9.95
N GLN A 222 0.34 7.31 9.04
CA GLN A 222 -0.06 6.03 8.45
C GLN A 222 0.99 5.60 7.40
N MET A 223 1.77 4.56 7.72
CA MET A 223 2.87 4.08 6.89
C MET A 223 2.36 3.44 5.60
N GLY A 224 2.92 3.83 4.47
CA GLY A 224 2.72 3.18 3.18
C GLY A 224 1.33 3.34 2.55
N HIS A 225 0.46 4.14 3.17
CA HIS A 225 -0.92 4.32 2.70
C HIS A 225 -1.00 5.02 1.35
N LEU A 226 -0.10 5.98 1.08
CA LEU A 226 0.02 6.57 -0.26
C LEU A 226 0.56 5.52 -1.22
N ALA A 227 1.70 4.92 -0.89
CA ALA A 227 2.29 3.81 -1.65
C ALA A 227 3.41 3.13 -0.87
N ILE A 228 3.77 1.92 -1.32
CA ILE A 228 5.08 1.34 -1.04
C ILE A 228 5.76 0.85 -2.30
N LEU A 229 7.10 0.95 -2.34
CA LEU A 229 7.93 0.56 -3.47
C LEU A 229 9.18 -0.15 -2.98
N ARG A 230 9.50 -1.30 -3.58
CA ARG A 230 10.80 -1.94 -3.45
C ARG A 230 11.77 -1.36 -4.48
N ASP A 231 12.93 -0.87 -4.03
CA ASP A 231 14.00 -0.38 -4.90
C ASP A 231 15.39 -0.64 -4.29
N GLY A 232 16.32 -1.21 -5.07
CA GLY A 232 17.70 -1.49 -4.63
C GLY A 232 17.78 -2.55 -3.54
N ASP A 233 18.10 -2.18 -2.30
CA ASP A 233 18.05 -3.03 -1.08
C ASP A 233 17.01 -2.54 -0.05
N TYR A 234 16.18 -1.57 -0.44
CA TYR A 234 15.25 -0.91 0.46
C TYR A 234 13.80 -1.06 0.02
N ILE A 235 12.91 -1.01 1.00
CA ILE A 235 11.47 -0.77 0.82
C ILE A 235 11.21 0.67 1.23
N TYR A 236 10.69 1.46 0.31
CA TYR A 236 10.26 2.83 0.53
C TYR A 236 8.77 2.86 0.88
N SER A 237 8.42 3.59 1.93
CA SER A 237 7.05 3.85 2.35
C SER A 237 6.76 5.34 2.25
N TYR A 238 5.71 5.68 1.49
CA TYR A 238 5.23 7.03 1.25
C TYR A 238 3.95 7.25 2.06
N SER A 239 3.92 8.33 2.82
CA SER A 239 2.89 8.60 3.83
C SER A 239 2.53 10.07 3.88
N MET A 240 1.27 10.38 4.16
CA MET A 240 0.87 11.77 4.34
C MET A 240 1.46 12.34 5.64
N GLY A 241 1.98 13.56 5.54
CA GLY A 241 2.58 14.28 6.66
C GLY A 241 3.77 15.13 6.24
N GLY A 242 4.28 15.91 7.18
CA GLY A 242 5.48 16.71 6.97
C GLY A 242 5.21 18.03 6.26
N PRO A 243 6.25 18.85 6.06
CA PRO A 243 6.11 20.21 5.56
C PRO A 243 5.66 20.28 4.09
N SER A 244 5.88 19.23 3.30
CA SER A 244 5.42 19.14 1.91
C SER A 244 4.11 18.36 1.74
N GLY A 245 3.55 17.83 2.84
CA GLY A 245 2.37 16.97 2.82
C GLY A 245 2.67 15.48 2.57
N ILE A 246 3.89 15.11 2.17
CA ILE A 246 4.30 13.70 2.07
C ILE A 246 5.67 13.46 2.75
N MET A 247 5.72 12.47 3.62
CA MET A 247 6.96 11.88 4.14
C MET A 247 7.33 10.62 3.38
N VAL A 248 8.63 10.40 3.22
CA VAL A 248 9.18 9.12 2.75
C VAL A 248 10.08 8.53 3.82
N SER A 249 9.91 7.24 4.03
CA SER A 249 10.76 6.42 4.86
C SER A 249 11.33 5.27 4.05
N ARG A 250 12.43 4.69 4.51
CA ARG A 250 12.97 3.47 3.96
C ARG A 250 13.43 2.54 5.07
N VAL A 251 13.39 1.26 4.77
CA VAL A 251 13.93 0.18 5.61
C VAL A 251 14.58 -0.86 4.70
N ALA A 252 15.58 -1.57 5.21
CA ALA A 252 16.17 -2.67 4.46
C ALA A 252 15.07 -3.69 4.09
N ALA A 253 15.11 -4.20 2.86
CA ALA A 253 14.16 -5.18 2.37
C ALA A 253 14.42 -6.56 3.00
N SER A 254 14.05 -6.68 4.26
CA SER A 254 14.27 -7.84 5.13
C SER A 254 13.31 -7.77 6.32
N ASP A 255 13.52 -8.64 7.31
CA ASP A 255 12.78 -8.63 8.58
C ASP A 255 12.97 -7.34 9.39
N ASP A 256 13.95 -6.48 9.04
CA ASP A 256 14.08 -5.14 9.62
C ASP A 256 12.81 -4.28 9.48
N ALA A 257 11.96 -4.58 8.48
CA ALA A 257 10.66 -3.92 8.33
C ALA A 257 9.71 -4.14 9.52
N LEU A 258 9.95 -5.14 10.36
CA LEU A 258 9.13 -5.44 11.54
C LEU A 258 9.54 -4.63 12.78
N ASP A 259 10.58 -3.80 12.69
CA ASP A 259 11.11 -3.02 13.81
C ASP A 259 11.14 -1.52 13.47
N ALA A 260 10.31 -0.74 14.18
CA ALA A 260 10.20 0.70 13.99
C ALA A 260 11.54 1.45 14.17
N ALA A 261 12.47 0.90 14.96
CA ALA A 261 13.78 1.49 15.19
C ALA A 261 14.74 1.34 14.00
N LYS A 262 14.39 0.55 12.99
CA LYS A 262 15.19 0.34 11.76
C LYS A 262 14.87 1.33 10.65
N TYR A 263 13.77 2.06 10.78
CA TYR A 263 13.31 2.96 9.74
C TYR A 263 14.15 4.23 9.70
N GLU A 264 14.57 4.58 8.49
CA GLU A 264 15.18 5.86 8.17
C GLU A 264 14.12 6.76 7.51
N PHE A 265 14.07 8.03 7.90
CA PHE A 265 13.17 9.02 7.32
C PHE A 265 13.99 10.13 6.65
N LEU A 266 13.52 10.57 5.48
CA LEU A 266 14.16 11.66 4.75
C LEU A 266 13.95 12.97 5.49
N VAL A 267 15.05 13.63 5.84
CA VAL A 267 15.04 14.94 6.51
C VAL A 267 14.58 16.02 5.54
N ALA A 268 13.59 16.80 5.94
CA ALA A 268 13.03 17.93 5.19
C ALA A 268 14.00 19.11 5.17
N ARG A 269 15.00 19.06 4.29
CA ARG A 269 15.95 20.15 4.05
C ARG A 269 16.21 20.31 2.58
N ARG A 270 16.12 21.55 2.08
CA ARG A 270 16.59 21.90 0.73
C ARG A 270 18.11 21.77 0.70
N SER A 271 18.60 20.59 0.35
CA SER A 271 20.01 20.29 0.14
C SER A 271 20.18 19.45 -1.11
N ASP A 272 21.33 19.61 -1.77
CA ASP A 272 21.67 18.87 -2.99
C ASP A 272 21.92 17.37 -2.74
N SER A 273 21.89 16.93 -1.48
CA SER A 273 22.06 15.53 -1.08
C SER A 273 21.00 15.11 -0.06
N PRO A 274 20.44 13.89 -0.19
CA PRO A 274 19.46 13.40 0.77
C PRO A 274 20.13 13.12 2.11
N THR A 275 19.49 13.57 3.19
CA THR A 275 19.89 13.20 4.56
C THR A 275 18.81 12.29 5.14
N TRP A 276 19.23 11.12 5.60
CA TRP A 276 18.36 10.13 6.24
C TRP A 276 18.67 10.06 7.73
N LYS A 277 17.63 9.92 8.56
CA LYS A 277 17.78 9.81 10.01
C LYS A 277 16.88 8.72 10.57
N THR A 278 17.40 8.00 11.55
CA THR A 278 16.67 7.00 12.33
C THR A 278 16.14 7.65 13.62
N PRO A 279 14.85 7.99 13.71
CA PRO A 279 14.27 8.57 14.92
C PRO A 279 14.10 7.55 16.06
N GLY A 280 14.11 6.25 15.75
CA GLY A 280 13.80 5.18 16.71
C GLY A 280 12.30 4.88 16.85
N THR A 281 11.43 5.73 16.32
CA THR A 281 9.97 5.58 16.32
C THR A 281 9.36 6.20 15.06
N VAL A 282 8.20 5.72 14.61
CA VAL A 282 7.48 6.34 13.49
C VAL A 282 7.05 7.78 13.86
N PRO A 283 7.44 8.82 13.09
CA PRO A 283 7.07 10.20 13.39
C PRO A 283 5.56 10.48 13.31
N ALA A 284 5.12 11.51 14.03
CA ALA A 284 3.79 12.09 13.86
C ALA A 284 3.65 12.77 12.49
N PRO A 285 2.44 12.78 11.88
CA PRO A 285 2.22 13.41 10.57
C PRO A 285 2.49 14.92 10.59
N THR A 286 2.45 15.56 11.76
CA THR A 286 2.74 16.99 11.95
C THR A 286 4.23 17.31 12.12
N SER A 287 5.13 16.32 12.08
CA SER A 287 6.56 16.56 12.22
C SER A 287 7.08 17.46 11.09
N THR A 288 7.76 18.55 11.43
CA THR A 288 8.40 19.44 10.45
C THR A 288 9.81 18.97 10.06
N GLU A 289 10.34 17.94 10.71
CA GLU A 289 11.70 17.44 10.49
C GLU A 289 11.81 16.54 9.24
N TYR A 290 10.75 15.82 8.88
CA TYR A 290 10.77 14.81 7.82
C TYR A 290 9.79 15.15 6.71
N GLY A 291 10.19 14.92 5.46
CA GLY A 291 9.37 15.27 4.30
C GLY A 291 10.13 15.19 2.97
N MET A 292 9.40 14.88 1.90
CA MET A 292 9.90 14.96 0.53
C MET A 292 9.91 16.40 0.02
N GLN A 293 10.47 16.61 -1.17
CA GLN A 293 10.48 17.91 -1.85
C GLN A 293 9.81 17.80 -3.21
N THR A 294 9.07 18.84 -3.59
CA THR A 294 8.49 19.02 -4.92
C THR A 294 8.85 20.40 -5.44
N ALA A 295 8.92 20.54 -6.77
CA ALA A 295 9.08 21.82 -7.45
C ALA A 295 7.76 22.60 -7.63
N ASN A 296 6.65 22.17 -7.01
CA ASN A 296 5.44 22.99 -6.89
C ASN A 296 5.76 24.34 -6.21
N ALA A 297 5.05 25.40 -6.60
CA ALA A 297 5.35 26.77 -6.20
C ALA A 297 5.24 27.00 -4.67
N ASP A 298 4.32 26.30 -4.01
CA ASP A 298 4.13 26.33 -2.55
C ASP A 298 4.98 25.28 -1.82
N GLY A 299 5.69 24.42 -2.55
CA GLY A 299 6.49 23.32 -2.02
C GLY A 299 5.66 22.15 -1.48
N THR A 300 4.36 22.06 -1.77
CA THR A 300 3.48 20.99 -1.28
C THR A 300 2.96 20.12 -2.42
N PHE A 301 2.72 18.84 -2.13
CA PHE A 301 2.12 17.92 -3.09
C PHE A 301 0.60 18.08 -3.10
N GLY A 302 0.01 18.17 -4.29
CA GLY A 302 -1.42 18.04 -4.54
C GLY A 302 -1.90 16.59 -4.50
N CYS A 303 -1.50 15.84 -3.46
CA CYS A 303 -1.86 14.44 -3.25
C CYS A 303 -2.62 14.27 -1.93
N ASN A 304 -3.53 13.31 -1.89
CA ASN A 304 -4.12 12.79 -0.65
C ASN A 304 -3.57 11.41 -0.30
N VAL A 305 -4.15 10.79 0.72
CA VAL A 305 -3.69 9.54 1.37
C VAL A 305 -3.52 8.35 0.43
N TYR A 306 -4.10 8.36 -0.78
CA TYR A 306 -4.12 7.20 -1.67
C TYR A 306 -3.53 7.52 -3.04
N GLY A 307 -2.66 6.63 -3.51
CA GLY A 307 -1.96 6.78 -4.78
C GLY A 307 -1.14 5.55 -5.15
N SER A 308 -0.10 5.74 -5.95
CA SER A 308 0.91 4.72 -6.24
C SER A 308 2.25 5.37 -6.57
N VAL A 309 3.33 4.65 -6.28
CA VAL A 309 4.68 5.03 -6.69
C VAL A 309 5.31 3.85 -7.43
N PHE A 310 5.82 4.10 -8.62
CA PHE A 310 6.45 3.08 -9.46
C PHE A 310 7.52 3.68 -10.36
N TYR A 311 8.44 2.86 -10.86
CA TYR A 311 9.39 3.27 -11.88
C TYR A 311 8.79 3.09 -13.28
N SER A 312 8.79 4.14 -14.11
CA SER A 312 8.38 4.08 -15.51
C SER A 312 9.58 3.77 -16.41
N ASN A 313 9.55 2.63 -17.11
CA ASN A 313 10.60 2.28 -18.07
C ASN A 313 10.64 3.22 -19.27
N TYR A 314 9.47 3.71 -19.72
CA TYR A 314 9.36 4.66 -20.84
C TYR A 314 9.96 6.02 -20.49
N LEU A 315 9.60 6.57 -19.32
CA LEU A 315 10.07 7.88 -18.89
C LEU A 315 11.46 7.83 -18.25
N ARG A 316 11.89 6.65 -17.78
CA ARG A 316 13.11 6.44 -16.99
C ARG A 316 13.12 7.29 -15.72
N LYS A 317 11.96 7.37 -15.05
CA LYS A 317 11.72 8.16 -13.84
C LYS A 317 10.85 7.37 -12.89
N TYR A 318 10.99 7.64 -11.59
CA TYR A 318 9.97 7.31 -10.60
C TYR A 318 8.78 8.22 -10.81
N VAL A 319 7.58 7.67 -10.67
CA VAL A 319 6.31 8.35 -10.88
C VAL A 319 5.47 8.18 -9.62
N ILE A 320 5.04 9.28 -9.00
CA ILE A 320 3.87 9.29 -8.12
C ILE A 320 2.66 9.53 -9.00
N ILE A 321 1.62 8.70 -8.86
CA ILE A 321 0.26 9.05 -9.26
C ILE A 321 -0.60 9.14 -8.01
N CYS A 322 -1.41 10.20 -7.92
CA CYS A 322 -2.25 10.43 -6.74
C CYS A 322 -3.45 11.29 -7.13
N THR A 323 -4.43 11.36 -6.24
CA THR A 323 -5.60 12.24 -6.40
C THR A 323 -5.62 13.30 -5.30
N ALA A 324 -6.03 14.53 -5.64
CA ALA A 324 -6.68 15.41 -4.69
C ALA A 324 -8.17 15.03 -4.66
N TYR A 325 -8.69 14.65 -3.49
CA TYR A 325 -10.01 14.01 -3.29
C TYR A 325 -11.12 14.65 -4.16
N MET A 326 -11.72 13.85 -5.07
CA MET A 326 -12.79 14.28 -5.98
C MET A 326 -12.46 15.44 -6.94
N HIS A 327 -11.19 15.80 -7.11
CA HIS A 327 -10.79 16.95 -7.92
C HIS A 327 -9.93 16.55 -9.13
N PHE A 328 -8.67 16.21 -8.88
CA PHE A 328 -7.66 16.02 -9.94
C PHE A 328 -6.83 14.77 -9.67
N THR A 329 -6.51 14.02 -10.73
CA THR A 329 -5.41 13.05 -10.72
C THR A 329 -4.17 13.71 -11.30
N ASN A 330 -3.08 13.66 -10.55
CA ASN A 330 -1.80 14.26 -10.90
C ASN A 330 -0.71 13.19 -10.97
N ILE A 331 0.32 13.45 -11.79
CA ILE A 331 1.60 12.75 -11.70
C ILE A 331 2.73 13.69 -11.32
N TYR A 332 3.69 13.14 -10.58
CA TYR A 332 4.97 13.76 -10.26
C TYR A 332 6.07 12.81 -10.68
N VAL A 333 7.19 13.34 -11.18
CA VAL A 333 8.33 12.52 -11.60
C VAL A 333 9.61 12.87 -10.86
N ALA A 334 10.47 11.88 -10.64
CA ALA A 334 11.79 12.05 -10.01
C ALA A 334 12.81 11.06 -10.58
N ASP A 335 14.09 11.41 -10.48
CA ASP A 335 15.21 10.51 -10.83
C ASP A 335 15.51 9.47 -9.76
N GLN A 336 15.08 9.74 -8.52
CA GLN A 336 15.30 8.89 -7.35
C GLN A 336 13.97 8.62 -6.66
N PRO A 337 13.80 7.48 -5.97
CA PRO A 337 12.52 7.13 -5.36
C PRO A 337 12.12 8.09 -4.23
N TRP A 338 13.03 8.90 -3.70
CA TRP A 338 12.76 9.89 -2.65
C TRP A 338 12.68 11.35 -3.17
N GLY A 339 12.84 11.57 -4.47
CA GLY A 339 12.89 12.91 -5.07
C GLY A 339 14.31 13.50 -5.21
N PRO A 340 14.45 14.81 -5.47
CA PRO A 340 13.37 15.81 -5.52
C PRO A 340 12.37 15.52 -6.65
N TRP A 341 11.11 15.80 -6.37
CA TRP A 341 10.01 15.58 -7.31
C TRP A 341 9.76 16.82 -8.17
N SER A 342 9.30 16.60 -9.40
CA SER A 342 8.88 17.65 -10.31
C SER A 342 7.75 18.50 -9.74
N ALA A 343 7.38 19.56 -10.46
CA ALA A 343 6.06 20.15 -10.33
C ALA A 343 5.00 19.16 -10.86
N GLU A 344 3.75 19.37 -10.49
CA GLU A 344 2.67 18.47 -10.87
C GLU A 344 2.34 18.52 -12.36
N TYR A 345 2.01 17.36 -12.92
CA TYR A 345 1.44 17.19 -14.24
C TYR A 345 0.00 16.67 -14.08
N GLY A 346 -0.99 17.49 -14.45
CA GLY A 346 -2.39 17.09 -14.37
C GLY A 346 -2.75 16.06 -15.44
N LEU A 347 -3.31 14.91 -15.01
CA LEU A 347 -3.77 13.84 -15.92
C LEU A 347 -5.28 13.89 -16.17
N LEU A 348 -6.06 14.01 -15.10
CA LEU A 348 -7.52 13.91 -15.14
C LEU A 348 -8.14 14.96 -14.24
N GLU A 349 -9.13 15.68 -14.75
CA GLU A 349 -9.91 16.70 -14.02
C GLU A 349 -11.40 16.40 -14.19
N GLY A 350 -12.18 16.55 -13.11
CA GLY A 350 -13.63 16.62 -13.21
C GLY A 350 -14.36 15.31 -13.53
N TRP A 351 -13.72 14.14 -13.38
CA TRP A 351 -14.35 12.81 -13.57
C TRP A 351 -15.34 12.42 -12.43
N GLY A 352 -15.88 13.40 -11.70
CA GLY A 352 -16.81 13.15 -10.60
C GLY A 352 -16.12 12.65 -9.33
N ALA A 353 -16.87 11.93 -8.51
CA ALA A 353 -16.59 11.77 -7.08
C ALA A 353 -15.54 10.70 -6.71
N GLY A 354 -14.61 10.37 -7.59
CA GLY A 354 -13.57 9.36 -7.33
C GLY A 354 -12.39 9.90 -6.49
N TYR A 355 -11.80 9.04 -5.65
CA TYR A 355 -10.48 9.24 -5.05
C TYR A 355 -9.55 8.05 -5.32
N GLY A 356 -8.34 8.06 -4.77
CA GLY A 356 -7.44 6.90 -4.79
C GLY A 356 -7.04 6.45 -6.19
N SER A 357 -6.35 7.33 -6.92
CA SER A 357 -5.77 6.99 -8.22
C SER A 357 -4.61 5.99 -8.04
N HIS A 358 -4.87 4.71 -8.24
CA HIS A 358 -3.87 3.64 -8.06
C HIS A 358 -3.38 3.14 -9.42
N ALA A 359 -2.07 3.25 -9.70
CA ALA A 359 -1.49 2.72 -10.94
C ALA A 359 -1.30 1.20 -10.88
N HIS A 360 -1.34 0.60 -12.06
CA HIS A 360 -1.21 -0.84 -12.29
C HIS A 360 -0.14 -1.11 -13.37
N PRO A 361 1.13 -0.73 -13.14
CA PRO A 361 2.19 -0.79 -14.15
C PRO A 361 2.51 -2.21 -14.65
N GLU A 362 2.26 -3.24 -13.84
CA GLU A 362 2.44 -4.65 -14.20
C GLU A 362 1.54 -5.11 -15.36
N TYR A 363 0.46 -4.36 -15.65
CA TYR A 363 -0.42 -4.60 -16.78
C TYR A 363 -0.01 -3.81 -18.03
N SER A 364 1.08 -3.05 -17.99
CA SER A 364 1.58 -2.32 -19.15
C SER A 364 2.03 -3.28 -20.26
N PRO A 365 1.49 -3.16 -21.49
CA PRO A 365 1.91 -3.99 -22.60
C PRO A 365 3.42 -3.95 -22.84
N GLY A 366 4.03 -5.14 -22.87
CA GLY A 366 5.46 -5.32 -23.06
C GLY A 366 6.33 -4.73 -21.95
N GLY A 367 5.77 -4.36 -20.78
CA GLY A 367 6.51 -3.79 -19.66
C GLY A 367 7.17 -2.44 -19.94
N SER A 368 6.82 -1.78 -21.05
CA SER A 368 7.45 -0.52 -21.47
C SER A 368 7.03 0.65 -20.58
N HIS A 369 5.85 0.59 -19.96
CA HIS A 369 5.22 1.72 -19.26
C HIS A 369 4.95 2.91 -20.19
N LYS A 370 4.94 2.69 -21.52
CA LYS A 370 4.40 3.66 -22.50
C LYS A 370 2.88 3.80 -22.33
N GLU A 371 2.22 2.70 -22.01
CA GLU A 371 0.82 2.66 -21.59
C GLU A 371 0.76 2.24 -20.12
N VAL A 372 0.13 3.05 -19.27
CA VAL A 372 -0.05 2.77 -17.84
C VAL A 372 -1.53 2.82 -17.51
N TYR A 373 -2.02 1.79 -16.84
CA TYR A 373 -3.38 1.77 -16.32
C TYR A 373 -3.41 2.31 -14.91
N PHE A 374 -4.49 2.99 -14.53
CA PHE A 374 -4.78 3.30 -13.15
C PHE A 374 -6.28 3.18 -12.86
N SER A 375 -6.63 2.82 -11.63
CA SER A 375 -8.01 2.81 -11.15
C SER A 375 -8.31 4.05 -10.31
N GLN A 376 -9.58 4.42 -10.22
CA GLN A 376 -10.08 5.44 -9.29
C GLN A 376 -11.38 4.92 -8.64
N GLY A 377 -11.54 5.15 -7.33
CA GLY A 377 -12.73 4.80 -6.56
C GLY A 377 -12.65 5.38 -5.14
N PRO A 378 -13.78 5.68 -4.46
CA PRO A 378 -15.15 5.27 -4.65
C PRO A 378 -16.11 6.42 -5.02
N ASN A 379 -17.18 6.02 -5.69
CA ASN A 379 -18.59 6.43 -5.52
C ASN A 379 -19.42 5.67 -6.57
N GLY A 380 -19.16 4.36 -6.69
CA GLY A 380 -19.58 3.53 -7.81
C GLY A 380 -18.58 2.40 -8.11
N PRO A 381 -18.61 1.82 -9.30
CA PRO A 381 -17.60 0.85 -9.73
C PRO A 381 -16.20 1.49 -9.82
N PHE A 382 -15.14 0.69 -9.68
CA PHE A 382 -13.78 1.18 -9.87
C PHE A 382 -13.54 1.49 -11.34
N ASN A 383 -13.39 2.76 -11.68
CA ASN A 383 -13.15 3.17 -13.06
C ASN A 383 -11.68 2.91 -13.40
N ILE A 384 -11.42 2.24 -14.52
CA ILE A 384 -10.08 2.02 -15.04
C ILE A 384 -9.81 3.00 -16.17
N PHE A 385 -8.68 3.69 -16.07
CA PHE A 385 -8.14 4.56 -17.09
C PHE A 385 -6.86 4.00 -17.66
N LYS A 386 -6.59 4.33 -18.90
CA LYS A 386 -5.32 4.09 -19.57
C LYS A 386 -4.72 5.42 -19.98
N VAL A 387 -3.49 5.68 -19.52
CA VAL A 387 -2.66 6.78 -20.00
C VAL A 387 -1.69 6.24 -21.02
N THR A 388 -1.62 6.84 -22.20
CA THR A 388 -0.65 6.51 -23.25
C THR A 388 0.26 7.70 -23.48
N PHE A 389 1.57 7.50 -23.41
CA PHE A 389 2.59 8.48 -23.74
C PHE A 389 3.15 8.21 -25.14
N ASP A 390 3.48 9.26 -25.91
CA ASP A 390 4.03 9.19 -27.27
C ASP A 390 4.98 10.36 -27.55
N PHE A 391 5.78 10.70 -26.54
CA PHE A 391 6.78 11.78 -26.58
C PHE A 391 7.89 11.51 -27.59
#